data_AF-A0A812S6M4-F1
#
_entry.id   AF-A0A812S6M4-F1
#
_cell.length_a   1.000
_cell.length_b   1.000
_cell.length_c   1.000
_cell.angle_alpha   90.00
_cell.angle_beta   90.00
_cell.angle_gamma   90.00
#
_symmetry.space_group_name_H-M   'P 1'
#
loop_
_entity.id
_entity.type
_entity.pdbx_description
1 polymer ?
#
loop_
_entity_poly.entity_id
_entity_poly.type
_entity_poly.pdbx_seq_one_letter_code
_entity_poly.pdbx_strand_id
1 'polypeptide(L)'
;MTWICTGLVLVVQAGGISSVATASGALGLLELVLMLVYWPMLVFFLVYFLGHRWHSQKYWFDKLCVHQTDLQMKNQAIDSLPHFVINSRKLLERLWCSYEMAIFSKSSNDPSAITFVPMWLPVWTLSALLIDLFGVICIPSAEDLATMLSRHVEAQYGPNSRSTIFLTTFVTWFCPLGSYLLLTVPIILCNLQKIQLHRQMLKQMAEYDLRSARCSLESDRAAIEEQVLDLFDEALEPPLHVAIEAIDESSASNLSYPLVPVIDRETLNEIRPLTSYPSHEEVFDVYHSYVRGPLRDSLLENIGSEIDVSLSLCMITFLPLIFLSLASILGCDGDECTRSAARQGYGSVEQYMMTNTISWVVAQVLCIPTVHPLLLRALKLIIPYAKTKAVQTIMGLLCAVLVHIFVFTCLGIVEALLTVAVTTSCLWSLSGFSIAVLLLLIQSWFLFFRRPRKPDFRSLSR
;
A
#
# COMPACT_ATOMS: atom_id res chain seq x y z
N MET A 1 15.63 -5.12 -4.47
CA MET A 1 17.05 -4.98 -4.87
C MET A 1 17.90 -6.02 -4.17
N THR A 2 18.00 -6.04 -2.83
CA THR A 2 18.86 -6.97 -2.07
C THR A 2 18.62 -8.45 -2.39
N TRP A 3 17.37 -8.91 -2.46
CA TRP A 3 17.04 -10.32 -2.74
C TRP A 3 17.33 -10.73 -4.20
N ILE A 4 17.08 -9.84 -5.17
CA ILE A 4 17.46 -10.05 -6.58
C ILE A 4 18.97 -10.21 -6.65
N CYS A 5 19.72 -9.35 -5.95
CA CYS A 5 21.18 -9.47 -5.88
C CYS A 5 21.61 -10.78 -5.22
N THR A 6 20.99 -11.21 -4.11
CA THR A 6 21.32 -12.50 -3.48
C THR A 6 21.08 -13.68 -4.42
N GLY A 7 19.92 -13.72 -5.08
CA GLY A 7 19.61 -14.76 -6.07
C GLY A 7 20.59 -14.74 -7.25
N LEU A 8 20.90 -13.56 -7.79
CA LEU A 8 21.90 -13.41 -8.86
C LEU A 8 23.30 -13.82 -8.41
N VAL A 9 23.72 -13.48 -7.19
CA VAL A 9 25.01 -13.89 -6.64
C VAL A 9 25.08 -15.40 -6.53
N LEU A 10 24.02 -16.07 -6.06
CA LEU A 10 23.97 -17.54 -6.01
C LEU A 10 24.07 -18.16 -7.41
N VAL A 11 23.34 -17.61 -8.40
CA VAL A 11 23.38 -18.07 -9.80
C VAL A 11 24.76 -17.87 -10.42
N VAL A 12 25.38 -16.71 -10.18
CA VAL A 12 26.71 -16.37 -10.70
C VAL A 12 27.79 -17.23 -10.02
N GLN A 13 27.74 -17.42 -8.71
CA GLN A 13 28.70 -18.24 -7.97
C GLN A 13 28.65 -19.71 -8.39
N ALA A 14 27.46 -20.23 -8.69
CA ALA A 14 27.34 -21.58 -9.21
C ALA A 14 27.83 -21.70 -10.66
N GLY A 15 27.99 -20.60 -11.40
CA GLY A 15 28.34 -20.64 -12.82
C GLY A 15 27.17 -20.94 -13.75
N GLY A 16 25.94 -20.66 -13.31
CA GLY A 16 24.70 -20.83 -14.09
C GLY A 16 23.60 -21.56 -13.33
N ILE A 17 22.37 -21.47 -13.85
CA ILE A 17 21.16 -22.06 -13.22
C ILE A 17 21.31 -23.59 -13.06
N SER A 18 21.86 -24.27 -14.06
CA SER A 18 22.09 -25.73 -14.04
C SER A 18 23.06 -26.15 -12.93
N SER A 19 24.02 -25.30 -12.59
CA SER A 19 24.99 -25.57 -11.54
C SER A 19 24.44 -25.22 -10.15
N VAL A 20 23.51 -24.26 -10.05
CA VAL A 20 22.78 -24.04 -8.79
C VAL A 20 21.98 -25.29 -8.45
N ALA A 21 21.33 -25.90 -9.44
CA ALA A 21 20.56 -27.12 -9.26
C ALA A 21 21.38 -28.32 -8.74
N THR A 22 22.67 -28.41 -9.09
CA THR A 22 23.55 -29.46 -8.55
C THR A 22 24.10 -29.10 -7.17
N ALA A 23 24.39 -27.82 -6.91
CA ALA A 23 24.87 -27.35 -5.62
C ALA A 23 23.78 -27.28 -4.54
N SER A 24 22.53 -26.98 -4.91
CA SER A 24 21.40 -26.87 -4.00
C SER A 24 20.97 -28.21 -3.42
N GLY A 25 21.21 -29.32 -4.12
CA GLY A 25 21.04 -30.66 -3.52
C GLY A 25 21.91 -30.86 -2.26
N ALA A 26 23.03 -30.12 -2.14
CA ALA A 26 23.88 -30.15 -0.96
C ALA A 26 23.42 -29.17 0.15
N LEU A 27 22.95 -27.97 -0.23
CA LEU A 27 22.33 -27.01 0.70
C LEU A 27 20.84 -27.35 0.84
N GLY A 28 20.49 -28.23 1.78
CA GLY A 28 19.09 -28.65 1.97
C GLY A 28 18.10 -27.48 2.02
N LEU A 29 16.83 -27.73 1.64
CA LEU A 29 15.78 -26.70 1.53
C LEU A 29 15.70 -25.76 2.73
N LEU A 30 15.91 -26.29 3.94
CA LEU A 30 15.92 -25.51 5.18
C LEU A 30 16.97 -24.39 5.17
N GLU A 31 18.17 -24.65 4.66
CA GLU A 31 19.26 -23.66 4.57
C GLU A 31 18.90 -22.56 3.57
N LEU A 32 18.35 -22.94 2.41
CA LEU A 32 17.86 -21.98 1.42
C LEU A 32 16.73 -21.11 1.99
N VAL A 33 15.79 -21.69 2.75
CA VAL A 33 14.72 -20.93 3.40
C VAL A 33 15.30 -19.95 4.45
N LEU A 34 16.29 -20.38 5.25
CA LEU A 34 16.99 -19.51 6.19
C LEU A 34 17.67 -18.32 5.49
N MET A 35 18.38 -18.58 4.38
CA MET A 35 19.14 -17.56 3.66
C MET A 35 18.27 -16.64 2.80
N LEU A 36 17.25 -17.18 2.14
CA LEU A 36 16.44 -16.44 1.16
C LEU A 36 15.16 -15.86 1.74
N VAL A 37 14.58 -16.49 2.77
CA VAL A 37 13.36 -16.01 3.42
C VAL A 37 13.69 -15.29 4.71
N TYR A 38 14.15 -16.01 5.73
CA TYR A 38 14.23 -15.46 7.09
C TYR A 38 15.26 -14.34 7.21
N TRP A 39 16.43 -14.46 6.57
CA TRP A 39 17.45 -13.43 6.62
C TRP A 39 17.00 -12.10 5.97
N PRO A 40 16.49 -12.06 4.73
CA PRO A 40 15.94 -10.83 4.15
C PRO A 40 14.77 -10.25 4.93
N MET A 41 13.91 -11.08 5.52
CA MET A 41 12.83 -10.60 6.38
C MET A 41 13.36 -9.96 7.66
N LEU A 42 14.39 -10.56 8.31
CA LEU A 42 15.06 -9.96 9.46
C LEU A 42 15.67 -8.59 9.10
N VAL A 43 16.39 -8.51 7.97
CA VAL A 43 16.96 -7.24 7.48
C VAL A 43 15.85 -6.22 7.22
N PHE A 44 14.74 -6.63 6.60
CA PHE A 44 13.58 -5.77 6.39
C PHE A 44 13.05 -5.21 7.70
N PHE A 45 12.83 -6.06 8.72
CA PHE A 45 12.35 -5.58 10.03
C PHE A 45 13.36 -4.67 10.73
N LEU A 46 14.66 -4.99 10.68
CA LEU A 46 15.70 -4.14 11.24
C LEU A 46 15.72 -2.76 10.57
N VAL A 47 15.64 -2.70 9.23
CA VAL A 47 15.57 -1.44 8.49
C VAL A 47 14.25 -0.71 8.75
N TYR A 48 13.12 -1.42 8.84
CA TYR A 48 11.82 -0.83 9.10
C TYR A 48 11.77 -0.17 10.49
N PHE A 49 12.27 -0.86 11.53
CA PHE A 49 12.25 -0.37 12.91
C PHE A 49 13.42 0.55 13.26
N LEU A 50 14.60 0.39 12.67
CA LEU A 50 15.82 1.13 13.05
C LEU A 50 16.36 2.04 11.94
N GLY A 51 15.90 1.88 10.70
CA GLY A 51 16.42 2.63 9.54
C GLY A 51 16.23 4.14 9.66
N HIS A 52 15.20 4.58 10.38
CA HIS A 52 14.98 5.99 10.69
C HIS A 52 16.12 6.61 11.54
N ARG A 53 16.90 5.79 12.24
CA ARG A 53 18.10 6.24 12.98
C ARG A 53 19.33 6.39 12.10
N TRP A 54 19.42 5.64 11.00
CA TRP A 54 20.59 5.63 10.11
C TRP A 54 20.50 6.63 8.97
N HIS A 55 19.30 6.90 8.47
CA HIS A 55 19.10 7.90 7.45
C HIS A 55 18.20 9.00 8.00
N SER A 56 18.81 10.13 8.36
CA SER A 56 18.09 11.35 8.76
C SER A 56 17.46 12.04 7.54
N GLN A 57 16.76 11.28 6.69
CA GLN A 57 15.71 11.92 5.91
C GLN A 57 14.81 12.57 6.94
N LYS A 58 14.75 13.91 6.90
CA LYS A 58 13.94 14.72 7.81
C LYS A 58 12.48 14.45 7.48
N TYR A 59 11.99 13.27 7.85
CA TYR A 59 10.57 13.03 7.97
C TYR A 59 10.14 13.94 9.11
N TRP A 60 9.47 15.03 8.75
CA TRP A 60 8.81 15.87 9.70
C TRP A 60 7.66 15.05 10.30
N PHE A 61 7.99 14.36 11.40
CA PHE A 61 7.00 13.84 12.33
C PHE A 61 6.66 15.02 13.23
N ASP A 62 5.36 15.31 13.36
CA ASP A 62 4.82 16.35 14.24
C ASP A 62 5.28 16.14 15.69
N LYS A 63 6.47 16.70 15.96
CA LYS A 63 7.01 17.12 17.24
C LYS A 63 7.81 18.39 16.98
N LEU A 64 7.19 19.37 16.32
CA LEU A 64 7.59 20.74 16.57
C LEU A 64 7.18 21.02 18.02
N CYS A 65 8.08 20.69 18.95
CA CYS A 65 7.93 21.02 20.35
C CYS A 65 8.13 22.54 20.47
N VAL A 66 7.06 23.30 20.21
CA VAL A 66 7.00 24.70 20.60
C VAL A 66 7.17 24.74 22.11
N HIS A 67 8.16 25.49 22.59
CA HIS A 67 8.51 25.55 24.00
C HIS A 67 7.29 26.04 24.80
N GLN A 68 6.69 25.19 25.64
CA GLN A 68 5.38 25.49 26.26
C GLN A 68 5.50 26.44 27.47
N THR A 69 6.68 26.48 28.11
CA THR A 69 6.93 27.23 29.34
C THR A 69 7.57 28.59 29.12
N ASP A 70 8.25 28.80 28.00
CA ASP A 70 8.94 30.06 27.70
C ASP A 70 8.15 30.80 26.63
N LEU A 71 7.49 31.89 27.03
CA LEU A 71 6.62 32.68 26.16
C LEU A 71 7.38 33.30 24.98
N GLN A 72 8.65 33.67 25.18
CA GLN A 72 9.45 34.33 24.15
C GLN A 72 9.92 33.33 23.11
N MET A 73 10.42 32.17 23.54
CA MET A 73 10.78 31.07 22.61
C MET A 73 9.54 30.51 21.90
N LYS A 74 8.40 30.47 22.59
CA LYS A 74 7.11 30.12 21.99
C LYS A 74 6.76 31.08 20.85
N ASN A 75 6.76 32.37 21.11
CA ASN A 75 6.40 33.38 20.10
C ASN A 75 7.38 33.36 18.92
N GLN A 76 8.70 33.28 19.17
CA GLN A 76 9.69 33.15 18.09
C GLN A 76 9.49 31.88 17.25
N ALA A 77 9.16 30.75 17.89
CA ALA A 77 8.85 29.53 17.19
C ALA A 77 7.57 29.67 16.33
N ILE A 78 6.54 30.33 16.86
CA ILE A 78 5.29 30.67 16.15
C ILE A 78 5.55 31.59 14.95
N ASP A 79 6.39 32.61 15.10
CA ASP A 79 6.73 33.52 13.99
C ASP A 79 7.56 32.82 12.90
N SER A 80 8.39 31.84 13.28
CA SER A 80 9.21 31.07 12.34
C SER A 80 8.48 29.89 11.69
N LEU A 81 7.34 29.49 12.25
CA LEU A 81 6.57 28.31 11.83
C LEU A 81 6.19 28.37 10.34
N PRO A 82 5.68 29.47 9.76
CA PRO A 82 5.37 29.54 8.33
C PRO A 82 6.55 29.11 7.44
N HIS A 83 7.76 29.55 7.75
CA HIS A 83 8.97 29.20 7.00
C HIS A 83 9.38 27.72 7.16
N PHE A 84 9.17 27.14 8.34
CA PHE A 84 9.42 25.71 8.58
C PHE A 84 8.35 24.83 7.93
N VAL A 85 7.10 25.26 8.02
CA VAL A 85 5.93 24.57 7.52
C VAL A 85 5.99 24.49 6.02
N ILE A 86 6.31 25.57 5.29
CA ILE A 86 6.48 25.55 3.82
C ILE A 86 7.43 24.42 3.34
N ASN A 87 8.35 23.96 4.20
CA ASN A 87 9.29 22.88 3.90
C ASN A 87 8.87 21.47 4.40
N SER A 88 7.76 21.36 5.14
CA SER A 88 7.17 20.11 5.64
C SER A 88 6.36 19.39 4.54
N ARG A 89 5.87 18.16 4.74
CA ARG A 89 5.10 17.43 3.69
C ARG A 89 3.93 16.56 4.19
N LYS A 90 3.66 16.45 5.51
CA LYS A 90 2.66 15.48 6.08
C LYS A 90 2.09 15.91 7.44
N LEU A 91 0.76 15.78 7.68
CA LEU A 91 0.04 16.41 8.82
C LEU A 91 -1.22 15.65 9.32
N LEU A 92 -1.57 15.68 10.64
CA LEU A 92 -2.83 15.15 11.22
C LEU A 92 -3.33 15.79 12.57
N GLU A 93 -4.66 15.89 12.70
CA GLU A 93 -5.58 16.06 13.88
C GLU A 93 -5.44 17.22 14.90
N ARG A 94 -4.35 17.99 14.94
CA ARG A 94 -4.22 19.14 15.86
C ARG A 94 -4.58 20.46 15.19
N LEU A 95 -5.04 21.45 15.96
CA LEU A 95 -5.30 22.81 15.45
C LEU A 95 -4.05 23.41 14.76
N TRP A 96 -2.86 23.15 15.30
CA TRP A 96 -1.60 23.48 14.62
C TRP A 96 -1.48 22.77 13.26
N CYS A 97 -1.85 21.51 13.15
CA CYS A 97 -1.82 20.81 11.88
C CYS A 97 -2.78 21.38 10.83
N SER A 98 -3.94 21.88 11.29
CA SER A 98 -4.87 22.62 10.45
C SER A 98 -4.24 23.90 9.91
N TYR A 99 -3.56 24.66 10.76
CA TYR A 99 -2.81 25.85 10.33
C TYR A 99 -1.74 25.52 9.29
N GLU A 100 -1.00 24.44 9.50
CA GLU A 100 0.02 24.06 8.52
C GLU A 100 -0.57 23.65 7.17
N MET A 101 -1.68 22.91 7.21
CA MET A 101 -2.45 22.55 6.03
C MET A 101 -2.98 23.80 5.31
N ALA A 102 -3.40 24.82 6.06
CA ALA A 102 -3.81 26.14 5.53
C ALA A 102 -2.64 26.84 4.81
N ILE A 103 -1.47 26.96 5.45
CA ILE A 103 -0.26 27.54 4.82
C ILE A 103 0.08 26.79 3.54
N PHE A 104 0.09 25.45 3.57
CA PHE A 104 0.41 24.64 2.39
C PHE A 104 -0.56 24.87 1.25
N SER A 105 -1.86 24.89 1.55
CA SER A 105 -2.90 25.09 0.54
C SER A 105 -2.85 26.46 -0.12
N LYS A 106 -2.34 27.49 0.58
CA LYS A 106 -2.13 28.81 0.02
C LYS A 106 -0.79 28.97 -0.70
N SER A 107 0.24 28.26 -0.23
CA SER A 107 1.57 28.28 -0.85
C SER A 107 1.64 27.46 -2.14
N SER A 108 0.75 26.46 -2.30
CA SER A 108 0.65 25.63 -3.50
C SER A 108 -0.76 25.65 -4.05
N ASN A 109 -0.91 26.19 -5.27
CA ASN A 109 -2.17 26.12 -6.04
C ASN A 109 -2.57 24.68 -6.40
N ASP A 110 -1.67 23.70 -6.24
CA ASP A 110 -1.94 22.29 -6.48
C ASP A 110 -2.20 21.55 -5.15
N PRO A 111 -3.43 21.06 -4.91
CA PRO A 111 -3.75 20.21 -3.75
C PRO A 111 -2.92 18.93 -3.69
N SER A 112 -2.39 18.45 -4.83
CA SER A 112 -1.59 17.23 -4.91
C SER A 112 -0.18 17.39 -4.32
N ALA A 113 0.26 18.63 -4.08
CA ALA A 113 1.53 18.91 -3.41
C ALA A 113 1.57 18.38 -1.96
N ILE A 114 0.40 18.27 -1.30
CA ILE A 114 0.29 17.72 0.06
C ILE A 114 0.14 16.20 -0.03
N THR A 115 1.15 15.47 0.45
CA THR A 115 1.13 14.00 0.46
C THR A 115 0.62 13.47 1.80
N PHE A 116 -0.61 12.96 1.84
CA PHE A 116 -1.12 12.29 3.03
C PHE A 116 -0.61 10.85 3.13
N VAL A 117 -0.10 10.47 4.29
CA VAL A 117 0.23 9.07 4.60
C VAL A 117 -0.69 8.58 5.70
N PRO A 118 -1.59 7.63 5.41
CA PRO A 118 -2.54 7.18 6.40
C PRO A 118 -1.86 6.39 7.53
N MET A 119 -2.29 6.59 8.76
CA MET A 119 -1.74 5.86 9.92
C MET A 119 -2.00 4.36 9.86
N TRP A 120 -3.06 3.92 9.18
CA TRP A 120 -3.34 2.50 8.99
C TRP A 120 -2.31 1.82 8.08
N LEU A 121 -1.66 2.55 7.18
CA LEU A 121 -0.76 1.99 6.16
C LEU A 121 0.41 1.20 6.78
N PRO A 122 1.23 1.78 7.68
CA PRO A 122 2.34 1.04 8.30
C PRO A 122 1.86 -0.16 9.13
N VAL A 123 0.80 0.02 9.93
CA VAL A 123 0.27 -1.03 10.82
C VAL A 123 -0.30 -2.20 10.00
N TRP A 124 -1.09 -1.90 8.97
CA TRP A 124 -1.69 -2.90 8.08
C TRP A 124 -0.60 -3.65 7.30
N THR A 125 0.38 -2.93 6.73
CA THR A 125 1.45 -3.54 5.94
C THR A 125 2.28 -4.49 6.79
N LEU A 126 2.69 -4.04 7.97
CA LEU A 126 3.47 -4.87 8.91
C LEU A 126 2.67 -6.09 9.37
N SER A 127 1.39 -5.92 9.70
CA SER A 127 0.54 -7.01 10.17
C SER A 127 0.31 -8.05 9.06
N ALA A 128 -0.02 -7.61 7.84
CA ALA A 128 -0.21 -8.50 6.70
C ALA A 128 1.06 -9.27 6.34
N LEU A 129 2.22 -8.60 6.38
CA LEU A 129 3.53 -9.21 6.14
C LEU A 129 3.91 -10.24 7.21
N LEU A 130 3.63 -9.95 8.49
CA LEU A 130 3.82 -10.92 9.58
C LEU A 130 2.91 -12.13 9.43
N ILE A 131 1.64 -11.90 9.08
CA ILE A 131 0.68 -12.97 8.80
C ILE A 131 1.19 -13.86 7.66
N ASP A 132 1.66 -13.27 6.56
CA ASP A 132 2.22 -14.05 5.44
C ASP A 132 3.46 -14.85 5.86
N LEU A 133 4.34 -14.26 6.68
CA LEU A 133 5.50 -14.96 7.23
C LEU A 133 5.09 -16.17 8.09
N PHE A 134 4.06 -16.03 8.92
CA PHE A 134 3.48 -17.16 9.65
C PHE A 134 2.87 -18.20 8.70
N GLY A 135 2.23 -17.76 7.61
CA GLY A 135 1.71 -18.64 6.57
C GLY A 135 2.81 -19.51 5.99
N VAL A 136 3.93 -18.88 5.58
CA VAL A 136 5.13 -19.55 5.07
C VAL A 136 5.71 -20.54 6.07
N ILE A 137 5.79 -20.20 7.36
CA ILE A 137 6.25 -21.12 8.42
C ILE A 137 5.35 -22.37 8.50
N CYS A 138 4.05 -22.23 8.24
CA CYS A 138 3.09 -23.33 8.29
C CYS A 138 2.99 -24.14 6.99
N ILE A 139 3.56 -23.71 5.86
CA ILE A 139 3.46 -24.43 4.57
C ILE A 139 4.03 -25.86 4.61
N PRO A 140 5.20 -26.14 5.25
CA PRO A 140 5.75 -27.50 5.30
C PRO A 140 4.77 -28.53 5.88
N SER A 141 3.93 -28.12 6.85
CA SER A 141 2.91 -29.01 7.41
C SER A 141 1.80 -29.39 6.41
N ALA A 142 1.55 -28.53 5.41
CA ALA A 142 0.60 -28.81 4.35
C ALA A 142 1.20 -29.67 3.22
N GLU A 143 2.53 -29.67 3.06
CA GLU A 143 3.24 -30.50 2.07
C GLU A 143 3.11 -32.00 2.39
N ASP A 144 3.10 -32.37 3.67
CA ASP A 144 2.84 -33.75 4.10
C ASP A 144 1.44 -34.22 3.65
N LEU A 145 0.43 -33.36 3.85
CA LEU A 145 -0.93 -33.63 3.40
C LEU A 145 -1.02 -33.69 1.87
N ALA A 146 -0.35 -32.77 1.17
CA ALA A 146 -0.29 -32.75 -0.29
C ALA A 146 0.33 -34.03 -0.86
N THR A 147 1.43 -34.49 -0.25
CA THR A 147 2.13 -35.72 -0.63
C THR A 147 1.24 -36.94 -0.41
N MET A 148 0.54 -37.01 0.72
CA MET A 148 -0.40 -38.09 1.03
C MET A 148 -1.53 -38.16 0.00
N LEU A 149 -2.17 -37.02 -0.31
CA LEU A 149 -3.24 -36.93 -1.28
C LEU A 149 -2.75 -37.24 -2.71
N SER A 150 -1.56 -36.77 -3.08
CA SER A 150 -0.97 -37.04 -4.39
C SER A 150 -0.71 -38.52 -4.61
N ARG A 151 -0.18 -39.24 -3.59
CA ARG A 151 -0.01 -40.71 -3.65
C ARG A 151 -1.34 -41.44 -3.84
N HIS A 152 -2.42 -40.94 -3.23
CA HIS A 152 -3.75 -41.52 -3.41
C HIS A 152 -4.26 -41.34 -4.85
N VAL A 153 -4.08 -40.15 -5.42
CA VAL A 153 -4.41 -39.85 -6.82
C VAL A 153 -3.59 -40.73 -7.78
N GLU A 154 -2.29 -40.87 -7.55
CA GLU A 154 -1.40 -41.73 -8.34
C GLU A 154 -1.83 -43.20 -8.29
N ALA A 155 -2.20 -43.70 -7.11
CA ALA A 155 -2.70 -45.07 -6.95
C ALA A 155 -4.01 -45.32 -7.71
N GLN A 156 -4.87 -44.31 -7.84
CA GLN A 156 -6.16 -44.43 -8.50
C GLN A 156 -6.09 -44.31 -10.03
N TYR A 157 -5.28 -43.38 -10.54
CA TYR A 157 -5.26 -43.03 -11.98
C TYR A 157 -3.97 -43.48 -12.70
N GLY A 158 -2.99 -44.01 -11.97
CA GLY A 158 -1.68 -44.43 -12.49
C GLY A 158 -0.70 -43.24 -12.63
N PRO A 159 0.61 -43.44 -12.44
CA PRO A 159 1.57 -42.34 -12.30
C PRO A 159 1.75 -41.49 -13.56
N ASN A 160 1.52 -42.06 -14.75
CA ASN A 160 1.84 -41.42 -16.04
C ASN A 160 0.61 -40.85 -16.77
N SER A 161 -0.57 -40.87 -16.15
CA SER A 161 -1.77 -40.34 -16.80
C SER A 161 -1.76 -38.79 -16.75
N ARG A 162 -2.26 -38.13 -17.80
CA ARG A 162 -2.40 -36.66 -17.83
C ARG A 162 -3.26 -36.15 -16.67
N SER A 163 -4.31 -36.89 -16.33
CA SER A 163 -5.20 -36.57 -15.23
C SER A 163 -4.48 -36.66 -13.88
N THR A 164 -3.58 -37.63 -13.72
CA THR A 164 -2.75 -37.76 -12.52
C THR A 164 -1.85 -36.55 -12.36
N ILE A 165 -1.09 -36.18 -13.39
CA ILE A 165 -0.20 -35.00 -13.37
C ILE A 165 -0.99 -33.73 -13.04
N PHE A 166 -2.17 -33.57 -13.66
CA PHE A 166 -3.05 -32.44 -13.37
C PHE A 166 -3.47 -32.41 -11.89
N LEU A 167 -4.01 -33.52 -11.38
CA LEU A 167 -4.59 -33.58 -10.05
C LEU A 167 -3.52 -33.50 -8.95
N THR A 168 -2.37 -34.16 -9.11
CA THR A 168 -1.27 -34.07 -8.14
C THR A 168 -0.69 -32.67 -8.07
N THR A 169 -0.50 -32.02 -9.22
CA THR A 169 -0.06 -30.61 -9.28
C THR A 169 -1.11 -29.70 -8.63
N PHE A 170 -2.39 -29.86 -8.99
CA PHE A 170 -3.47 -29.08 -8.39
C PHE A 170 -3.49 -29.21 -6.86
N VAL A 171 -3.42 -30.44 -6.34
CA VAL A 171 -3.40 -30.72 -4.90
C VAL A 171 -2.19 -30.07 -4.23
N THR A 172 -1.01 -30.18 -4.82
CA THR A 172 0.23 -29.60 -4.29
C THR A 172 0.10 -28.10 -4.10
N TRP A 173 -0.46 -27.39 -5.07
CA TRP A 173 -0.64 -25.95 -5.02
C TRP A 173 -1.88 -25.49 -4.25
N PHE A 174 -2.87 -26.36 -4.09
CA PHE A 174 -4.08 -26.09 -3.31
C PHE A 174 -3.87 -26.31 -1.80
N CYS A 175 -3.07 -27.30 -1.40
CA CYS A 175 -2.87 -27.67 0.00
C CYS A 175 -2.36 -26.55 0.93
N PRO A 176 -1.48 -25.62 0.50
CA PRO A 176 -1.11 -24.45 1.31
C PRO A 176 -2.30 -23.62 1.79
N LEU A 177 -3.49 -23.76 1.17
CA LEU A 177 -4.75 -23.23 1.70
C LEU A 177 -4.93 -23.57 3.18
N GLY A 178 -4.64 -24.80 3.61
CA GLY A 178 -4.79 -25.23 5.00
C GLY A 178 -4.01 -24.33 5.98
N SER A 179 -2.77 -23.99 5.63
CA SER A 179 -1.92 -23.09 6.41
C SER A 179 -2.49 -21.68 6.50
N TYR A 180 -3.04 -21.15 5.40
CA TYR A 180 -3.67 -19.82 5.39
C TYR A 180 -5.06 -19.81 6.03
N LEU A 181 -5.79 -20.94 6.06
CA LEU A 181 -7.08 -21.05 6.75
C LEU A 181 -6.94 -20.80 8.26
N LEU A 182 -5.84 -21.28 8.87
CA LEU A 182 -5.52 -21.01 10.28
C LEU A 182 -5.30 -19.51 10.56
N LEU A 183 -4.91 -18.76 9.54
CA LEU A 183 -4.59 -17.33 9.61
C LEU A 183 -5.74 -16.43 9.14
N THR A 184 -6.89 -16.99 8.80
CA THR A 184 -8.05 -16.21 8.34
C THR A 184 -8.50 -15.18 9.38
N VAL A 185 -8.52 -15.54 10.67
CA VAL A 185 -8.89 -14.64 11.77
C VAL A 185 -8.01 -13.37 11.79
N PRO A 186 -6.67 -13.44 11.94
CA PRO A 186 -5.84 -12.24 11.93
C PRO A 186 -5.90 -11.48 10.59
N ILE A 187 -6.06 -12.17 9.45
CA ILE A 187 -6.26 -11.53 8.14
C ILE A 187 -7.49 -10.62 8.15
N ILE A 188 -8.62 -11.09 8.67
CA ILE A 188 -9.86 -10.32 8.71
C ILE A 188 -9.74 -9.14 9.66
N LEU A 189 -9.18 -9.35 10.85
CA LEU A 189 -9.00 -8.27 11.83
C LEU A 189 -8.15 -7.15 11.24
N CYS A 190 -7.05 -7.50 10.58
CA CYS A 190 -6.18 -6.54 9.88
C CYS A 190 -6.94 -5.75 8.80
N ASN A 191 -7.72 -6.43 7.95
CA ASN A 191 -8.46 -5.77 6.86
C ASN A 191 -9.67 -4.96 7.36
N LEU A 192 -10.36 -5.41 8.41
CA LEU A 192 -11.42 -4.64 9.07
C LEU A 192 -10.88 -3.36 9.70
N GLN A 193 -9.75 -3.45 10.40
CA GLN A 193 -9.09 -2.28 10.99
C GLN A 193 -8.70 -1.27 9.90
N LYS A 194 -8.16 -1.74 8.76
CA LYS A 194 -7.86 -0.87 7.62
C LYS A 194 -9.10 -0.13 7.12
N ILE A 195 -10.21 -0.83 6.90
CA ILE A 195 -11.47 -0.21 6.44
C ILE A 195 -11.96 0.83 7.46
N GLN A 196 -11.95 0.49 8.75
CA GLN A 196 -12.43 1.38 9.81
C GLN A 196 -11.59 2.65 9.92
N LEU A 197 -10.27 2.52 10.01
CA LEU A 197 -9.35 3.66 10.11
C LEU A 197 -9.39 4.53 8.85
N HIS A 198 -9.47 3.93 7.66
CA HIS A 198 -9.58 4.68 6.42
C HIS A 198 -10.91 5.43 6.33
N ARG A 199 -12.04 4.80 6.70
CA ARG A 199 -13.35 5.46 6.75
C ARG A 199 -13.39 6.59 7.76
N GLN A 200 -12.80 6.38 8.94
CA GLN A 200 -12.71 7.41 9.97
C GLN A 200 -11.95 8.63 9.43
N MET A 201 -10.79 8.43 8.81
CA MET A 201 -10.01 9.50 8.18
C MET A 201 -10.83 10.26 7.13
N LEU A 202 -11.49 9.55 6.20
CA LEU A 202 -12.31 10.18 5.18
C LEU A 202 -13.54 10.91 5.74
N LYS A 203 -14.10 10.41 6.83
CA LYS A 203 -15.22 11.04 7.55
C LYS A 203 -14.75 12.31 8.25
N GLN A 204 -13.62 12.27 8.94
CA GLN A 204 -13.01 13.45 9.60
C GLN A 204 -12.70 14.55 8.59
N MET A 205 -12.24 14.21 7.38
CA MET A 205 -12.05 15.22 6.32
C MET A 205 -13.37 15.77 5.77
N ALA A 206 -14.40 14.92 5.64
CA ALA A 206 -15.71 15.35 5.14
C ALA A 206 -16.46 16.23 6.15
N GLU A 207 -16.28 15.98 7.44
CA GLU A 207 -16.88 16.71 8.56
C GLU A 207 -15.90 17.74 9.15
N TYR A 208 -14.81 18.04 8.44
CA TYR A 208 -13.74 18.89 8.96
C TYR A 208 -14.26 20.28 9.32
N ASP A 209 -13.95 20.74 10.53
CA ASP A 209 -14.27 22.07 11.03
C ASP A 209 -13.13 22.53 11.94
N LEU A 210 -12.47 23.63 11.55
CA LEU A 210 -11.35 24.23 12.26
C LEU A 210 -11.73 24.57 13.71
N ARG A 211 -12.95 25.06 13.94
CA ARG A 211 -13.45 25.46 15.26
C ARG A 211 -13.53 24.26 16.22
N SER A 212 -13.81 23.07 15.67
CA SER A 212 -13.88 21.82 16.41
C SER A 212 -12.51 21.17 16.67
N ALA A 213 -11.44 21.67 16.02
CA ALA A 213 -10.12 21.09 16.14
C ALA A 213 -9.59 21.24 17.58
N ARG A 214 -8.95 20.19 18.09
CA ARG A 214 -8.40 20.18 19.45
C ARG A 214 -7.13 21.02 19.49
N CYS A 215 -7.02 21.90 20.48
CA CYS A 215 -5.78 22.59 20.78
C CYS A 215 -5.09 21.94 22.00
N SER A 216 -3.76 21.86 21.99
CA SER A 216 -3.02 21.42 23.18
C SER A 216 -3.03 22.48 24.29
N LEU A 217 -2.98 23.76 23.89
CA LEU A 217 -3.19 24.91 24.76
C LEU A 217 -4.30 25.77 24.16
N GLU A 218 -5.46 25.85 24.82
CA GLU A 218 -6.60 26.63 24.32
C GLU A 218 -6.29 28.14 24.19
N SER A 219 -5.26 28.65 24.87
CA SER A 219 -4.74 30.01 24.67
C SER A 219 -4.30 30.29 23.22
N ASP A 220 -3.91 29.25 22.50
CA ASP A 220 -3.31 29.40 21.16
C ASP A 220 -4.39 29.42 20.07
N ARG A 221 -5.64 29.07 20.42
CA ARG A 221 -6.73 28.95 19.46
C ARG A 221 -6.98 30.24 18.72
N ALA A 222 -7.14 31.34 19.45
CA ALA A 222 -7.45 32.64 18.86
C ALA A 222 -6.35 33.07 17.87
N ALA A 223 -5.08 32.93 18.27
CA ALA A 223 -3.94 33.29 17.41
C ALA A 223 -3.86 32.42 16.15
N ILE A 224 -4.11 31.11 16.26
CA ILE A 224 -4.07 30.21 15.10
C ILE A 224 -5.26 30.48 14.16
N GLU A 225 -6.46 30.61 14.71
CA GLU A 225 -7.67 30.94 13.94
C GLU A 225 -7.50 32.27 13.22
N GLU A 226 -6.92 33.27 13.88
CA GLU A 226 -6.56 34.57 13.31
C GLU A 226 -5.56 34.45 12.15
N GLN A 227 -4.52 33.63 12.29
CA GLN A 227 -3.56 33.40 11.20
C GLN A 227 -4.17 32.64 10.02
N VAL A 228 -5.09 31.69 10.26
CA VAL A 228 -5.82 31.03 9.17
C VAL A 228 -6.75 32.02 8.45
N LEU A 229 -7.40 32.91 9.19
CA LEU A 229 -8.17 34.00 8.60
C LEU A 229 -7.29 34.85 7.70
N ASP A 230 -6.14 35.31 8.19
CA ASP A 230 -5.23 36.15 7.40
C ASP A 230 -4.74 35.48 6.12
N LEU A 231 -4.54 34.15 6.14
CA LEU A 231 -4.14 33.39 4.96
C LEU A 231 -5.23 33.29 3.89
N PHE A 232 -6.50 33.30 4.29
CA PHE A 232 -7.65 33.08 3.39
C PHE A 232 -8.47 34.32 3.12
N ASP A 233 -8.17 35.42 3.80
CA ASP A 233 -8.81 36.71 3.59
C ASP A 233 -8.25 37.38 2.33
N GLU A 234 -9.01 37.29 1.24
CA GLU A 234 -8.68 37.91 -0.04
C GLU A 234 -8.49 39.43 0.06
N ALA A 235 -9.02 40.08 1.11
CA ALA A 235 -8.83 41.51 1.36
C ALA A 235 -7.37 41.87 1.69
N LEU A 236 -6.59 40.91 2.18
CA LEU A 236 -5.19 41.08 2.57
C LEU A 236 -4.21 40.64 1.48
N GLU A 237 -4.68 39.92 0.45
CA GLU A 237 -3.87 39.65 -0.73
C GLU A 237 -3.62 40.97 -1.47
N PRO A 238 -2.36 41.36 -1.73
CA PRO A 238 -2.06 42.64 -2.36
C PRO A 238 -2.80 42.72 -3.71
N PRO A 239 -3.64 43.75 -3.93
CA PRO A 239 -4.52 43.82 -5.08
C PRO A 239 -3.68 43.87 -6.35
N LEU A 240 -3.71 42.76 -7.11
CA LEU A 240 -3.01 42.58 -8.38
C LEU A 240 -1.51 42.92 -8.33
N HIS A 241 -0.67 41.89 -8.39
CA HIS A 241 0.62 42.03 -9.06
C HIS A 241 0.33 42.33 -10.54
N VAL A 242 0.09 43.60 -10.87
CA VAL A 242 0.22 44.08 -12.24
C VAL A 242 1.65 43.79 -12.61
N ALA A 243 1.87 42.81 -13.48
CA ALA A 243 3.17 42.59 -14.08
C ALA A 243 3.51 43.90 -14.82
N ILE A 244 4.29 44.76 -14.18
CA ILE A 244 4.84 45.94 -14.82
C ILE A 244 5.89 45.38 -15.77
N GLU A 245 5.46 45.02 -16.98
CA GLU A 245 6.35 44.65 -18.06
C GLU A 245 7.32 45.82 -18.30
N ALA A 246 8.62 45.54 -18.16
CA ALA A 246 9.74 46.36 -18.62
C ALA A 246 10.10 47.62 -17.81
N ILE A 247 10.56 47.45 -16.56
CA ILE A 247 11.58 48.33 -15.99
C ILE A 247 12.86 47.50 -15.80
N ASP A 248 13.95 47.91 -16.43
CA ASP A 248 15.26 47.25 -16.49
C ASP A 248 15.65 46.50 -15.20
N GLU A 249 15.83 45.17 -15.32
CA GLU A 249 16.19 44.22 -14.25
C GLU A 249 17.52 44.58 -13.53
N SER A 250 18.29 45.53 -14.04
CA SER A 250 19.57 45.96 -13.46
C SER A 250 19.45 46.78 -12.18
N SER A 251 18.24 47.24 -11.81
CA SER A 251 18.03 48.13 -10.65
C SER A 251 17.29 47.50 -9.46
N ALA A 252 16.75 46.29 -9.59
CA ALA A 252 15.74 45.75 -8.67
C ALA A 252 16.28 44.92 -7.48
N SER A 253 17.59 44.66 -7.39
CA SER A 253 18.15 43.74 -6.39
C SER A 253 18.27 44.30 -4.96
N ASN A 254 17.95 45.57 -4.71
CA ASN A 254 18.18 46.22 -3.41
C ASN A 254 16.94 46.79 -2.72
N LEU A 255 15.73 46.52 -3.21
CA LEU A 255 14.50 47.06 -2.63
C LEU A 255 13.68 45.97 -1.94
N SER A 256 14.12 45.55 -0.75
CA SER A 256 13.25 44.85 0.20
C SER A 256 12.32 45.88 0.85
N TYR A 257 11.26 46.26 0.17
CA TYR A 257 10.22 47.06 0.82
C TYR A 257 9.57 46.21 1.91
N PRO A 258 9.53 46.68 3.18
CA PRO A 258 8.72 46.01 4.19
C PRO A 258 7.27 46.06 3.70
N LEU A 259 6.63 44.89 3.57
CA LEU A 259 5.18 44.79 3.38
C LEU A 259 4.51 45.33 4.65
N VAL A 260 4.41 46.64 4.76
CA VAL A 260 3.52 47.27 5.75
C VAL A 260 2.12 47.18 5.15
N PRO A 261 1.16 46.50 5.81
CA PRO A 261 -0.21 46.44 5.33
C PRO A 261 -0.75 47.86 5.16
N VAL A 262 -1.33 48.13 3.98
CA VAL A 262 -1.78 49.48 3.58
C VAL A 262 -2.95 49.98 4.43
N ILE A 263 -3.69 49.05 5.06
CA ILE A 263 -4.85 49.32 5.89
C ILE A 263 -4.62 48.65 7.24
N ASP A 264 -4.80 49.42 8.32
CA ASP A 264 -4.76 48.89 9.68
C ASP A 264 -5.94 47.93 9.92
N ARG A 265 -5.70 46.91 10.74
CA ARG A 265 -6.62 45.78 10.93
C ARG A 265 -7.93 46.20 11.61
N GLU A 266 -7.88 47.18 12.51
CA GLU A 266 -9.09 47.76 13.12
C GLU A 266 -9.94 48.47 12.05
N THR A 267 -9.28 49.25 11.19
CA THR A 267 -9.94 49.92 10.06
C THR A 267 -10.55 48.90 9.10
N LEU A 268 -9.82 47.82 8.79
CA LEU A 268 -10.33 46.74 7.93
C LEU A 268 -11.60 46.12 8.52
N ASN A 269 -11.64 45.89 9.83
CA ASN A 269 -12.81 45.34 10.51
C ASN A 269 -14.00 46.31 10.54
N GLU A 270 -13.77 47.61 10.63
CA GLU A 270 -14.82 48.63 10.56
C GLU A 270 -15.42 48.75 9.16
N ILE A 271 -14.59 48.64 8.11
CA ILE A 271 -15.07 48.73 6.73
C ILE A 271 -15.66 47.41 6.22
N ARG A 272 -15.27 46.25 6.78
CA ARG A 272 -15.71 44.92 6.31
C ARG A 272 -17.24 44.82 6.13
N PRO A 273 -18.10 45.26 7.08
CA PRO A 273 -19.55 45.24 6.92
C PRO A 273 -20.10 46.21 5.85
N LEU A 274 -19.33 47.25 5.51
CA LEU A 274 -19.68 48.24 4.49
C LEU A 274 -19.19 47.82 3.10
N THR A 275 -18.15 47.00 3.05
CA THR A 275 -17.59 46.42 1.83
C THR A 275 -18.22 45.06 1.51
N SER A 276 -17.99 44.56 0.30
CA SER A 276 -18.34 43.18 -0.06
C SER A 276 -17.28 42.15 0.39
N TYR A 277 -16.39 42.51 1.32
CA TYR A 277 -15.38 41.58 1.82
C TYR A 277 -16.04 40.50 2.69
N PRO A 278 -15.58 39.24 2.58
CA PRO A 278 -16.17 38.14 3.33
C PRO A 278 -15.97 38.34 4.83
N SER A 279 -17.00 38.05 5.62
CA SER A 279 -16.93 37.95 7.07
C SER A 279 -15.95 36.85 7.51
N HIS A 280 -15.48 36.89 8.76
CA HIS A 280 -14.61 35.84 9.30
C HIS A 280 -15.24 34.44 9.19
N GLU A 281 -16.57 34.35 9.35
CA GLU A 281 -17.27 33.08 9.21
C GLU A 281 -17.22 32.55 7.78
N GLU A 282 -17.45 33.43 6.80
CA GLU A 282 -17.37 33.08 5.38
C GLU A 282 -15.95 32.67 4.97
N VAL A 283 -14.91 33.35 5.48
CA VAL A 283 -13.50 32.97 5.22
C VAL A 283 -13.20 31.56 5.76
N PHE A 284 -13.67 31.24 6.96
CA PHE A 284 -13.54 29.87 7.48
C PHE A 284 -14.32 28.87 6.64
N ASP A 285 -15.51 29.21 6.16
CA ASP A 285 -16.29 28.34 5.29
C ASP A 285 -15.59 28.07 3.95
N VAL A 286 -14.89 29.06 3.39
CA VAL A 286 -14.02 28.86 2.21
C VAL A 286 -12.94 27.84 2.52
N TYR A 287 -12.21 28.00 3.63
CA TYR A 287 -11.17 27.04 4.03
C TYR A 287 -11.74 25.63 4.33
N HIS A 288 -12.87 25.54 5.03
CA HIS A 288 -13.56 24.27 5.28
C HIS A 288 -13.97 23.59 3.98
N SER A 289 -14.51 24.35 3.01
CA SER A 289 -14.92 23.83 1.71
C SER A 289 -13.73 23.26 0.93
N TYR A 290 -12.56 23.92 1.00
CA TYR A 290 -11.32 23.45 0.40
C TYR A 290 -10.88 22.09 0.98
N VAL A 291 -10.89 21.96 2.32
CA VAL A 291 -10.48 20.71 2.99
C VAL A 291 -11.47 19.58 2.70
N ARG A 292 -12.78 19.87 2.77
CA ARG A 292 -13.87 18.89 2.55
C ARG A 292 -13.97 18.43 1.09
N GLY A 293 -13.61 19.29 0.15
CA GLY A 293 -13.68 19.04 -1.29
C GLY A 293 -12.31 18.76 -1.91
N PRO A 294 -11.65 19.76 -2.53
CA PRO A 294 -10.40 19.60 -3.29
C PRO A 294 -9.32 18.75 -2.62
N LEU A 295 -9.05 18.99 -1.33
CA LEU A 295 -7.98 18.29 -0.62
C LEU A 295 -8.32 16.83 -0.34
N ARG A 296 -9.54 16.57 0.15
CA ARG A 296 -10.08 15.21 0.32
C ARG A 296 -10.14 14.48 -1.01
N ASP A 297 -10.46 15.18 -2.09
CA ASP A 297 -10.54 14.62 -3.42
C ASP A 297 -9.17 14.20 -3.95
N SER A 298 -8.15 15.02 -3.74
CA SER A 298 -6.75 14.69 -4.03
C SER A 298 -6.26 13.50 -3.21
N LEU A 299 -6.62 13.44 -1.92
CA LEU A 299 -6.31 12.28 -1.07
C LEU A 299 -6.93 10.99 -1.64
N LEU A 300 -8.21 11.04 -2.03
CA LEU A 300 -8.91 9.90 -2.63
C LEU A 300 -8.30 9.49 -3.98
N GLU A 301 -7.81 10.44 -4.77
CA GLU A 301 -7.14 10.16 -6.04
C GLU A 301 -5.79 9.47 -5.83
N ASN A 302 -5.00 9.93 -4.86
CA ASN A 302 -3.67 9.41 -4.57
C ASN A 302 -3.71 8.04 -3.87
N ILE A 303 -4.48 7.95 -2.78
CA ILE A 303 -4.51 6.78 -1.90
C ILE A 303 -5.58 5.77 -2.34
N GLY A 304 -6.65 6.24 -2.97
CA GLY A 304 -7.83 5.44 -3.28
C GLY A 304 -8.86 5.43 -2.15
N SER A 305 -9.97 4.72 -2.39
CA SER A 305 -11.05 4.49 -1.44
C SER A 305 -10.69 3.46 -0.36
N GLU A 306 -11.62 3.18 0.55
CA GLU A 306 -11.37 2.25 1.66
C GLU A 306 -11.15 0.80 1.21
N ILE A 307 -11.49 0.45 -0.04
CA ILE A 307 -11.23 -0.88 -0.64
C ILE A 307 -10.01 -0.92 -1.53
N ASP A 308 -9.44 0.23 -1.86
CA ASP A 308 -8.32 0.29 -2.77
C ASP A 308 -7.01 0.04 -2.01
N VAL A 309 -6.16 -0.76 -2.65
CA VAL A 309 -4.80 -1.07 -2.24
C VAL A 309 -3.99 -1.19 -3.52
N SER A 310 -2.81 -0.56 -3.58
CA SER A 310 -1.97 -0.65 -4.76
C SER A 310 -1.38 -2.06 -4.91
N LEU A 311 -1.14 -2.48 -6.15
CA LEU A 311 -0.46 -3.74 -6.44
C LEU A 311 0.90 -3.81 -5.73
N SER A 312 1.66 -2.71 -5.73
CA SER A 312 2.95 -2.61 -5.04
C SER A 312 2.85 -2.92 -3.55
N LEU A 313 1.80 -2.44 -2.88
CA LEU A 313 1.61 -2.67 -1.46
C LEU A 313 1.22 -4.13 -1.19
N CYS A 314 0.35 -4.72 -2.01
CA CYS A 314 0.06 -6.15 -1.94
C CYS A 314 1.33 -7.00 -2.16
N MET A 315 2.19 -6.64 -3.12
CA MET A 315 3.46 -7.37 -3.32
C MET A 315 4.36 -7.30 -2.09
N ILE A 316 4.40 -6.16 -1.40
CA ILE A 316 5.18 -6.01 -0.16
C ILE A 316 4.65 -6.93 0.94
N THR A 317 3.32 -7.06 1.09
CA THR A 317 2.73 -7.91 2.13
C THR A 317 2.97 -9.40 1.90
N PHE A 318 3.28 -9.81 0.68
CA PHE A 318 3.60 -11.19 0.30
C PHE A 318 5.10 -11.43 0.05
N LEU A 319 5.98 -10.55 0.54
CA LEU A 319 7.44 -10.74 0.43
C LEU A 319 7.92 -12.09 0.99
N PRO A 320 7.46 -12.57 2.17
CA PRO A 320 7.84 -13.89 2.65
C PRO A 320 7.55 -15.01 1.64
N LEU A 321 6.34 -15.04 1.07
CA LEU A 321 5.97 -16.04 0.07
C LEU A 321 6.74 -15.89 -1.25
N ILE A 322 7.02 -14.65 -1.67
CA ILE A 322 7.88 -14.38 -2.84
C ILE A 322 9.29 -14.93 -2.59
N PHE A 323 9.85 -14.76 -1.40
CA PHE A 323 11.15 -15.33 -1.06
C PHE A 323 11.12 -16.85 -0.97
N LEU A 324 10.04 -17.42 -0.43
CA LEU A 324 9.86 -18.86 -0.38
C LEU A 324 9.85 -19.46 -1.79
N SER A 325 9.19 -18.81 -2.74
CA SER A 325 9.17 -19.27 -4.13
C SER A 325 10.58 -19.42 -4.72
N LEU A 326 11.47 -18.48 -4.40
CA LEU A 326 12.83 -18.48 -4.92
C LEU A 326 13.61 -19.64 -4.29
N ALA A 327 13.41 -19.88 -3.00
CA ALA A 327 13.96 -21.05 -2.32
C ALA A 327 13.42 -22.37 -2.89
N SER A 328 12.13 -22.44 -3.22
CA SER A 328 11.50 -23.62 -3.84
C SER A 328 12.04 -23.89 -5.24
N ILE A 329 12.14 -22.85 -6.10
CA ILE A 329 12.71 -22.98 -7.46
C ILE A 329 14.16 -23.45 -7.38
N LEU A 330 14.99 -22.78 -6.57
CA LEU A 330 16.42 -23.10 -6.48
C LEU A 330 16.69 -24.42 -5.75
N GLY A 331 15.84 -24.77 -4.78
CA GLY A 331 15.93 -25.98 -3.98
C GLY A 331 15.24 -27.21 -4.57
N CYS A 332 14.61 -27.09 -5.75
CA CYS A 332 13.97 -28.19 -6.46
C CYS A 332 13.04 -29.04 -5.58
N ASP A 333 12.18 -28.38 -4.81
CA ASP A 333 11.25 -29.00 -3.85
C ASP A 333 11.94 -29.84 -2.76
N GLY A 334 13.20 -29.51 -2.43
CA GLY A 334 13.98 -30.13 -1.36
C GLY A 334 14.61 -31.48 -1.69
N ASP A 335 14.68 -31.86 -2.96
CA ASP A 335 15.34 -33.07 -3.45
C ASP A 335 16.33 -32.72 -4.58
N GLU A 336 17.08 -33.70 -5.07
CA GLU A 336 17.93 -33.53 -6.25
C GLU A 336 17.07 -33.12 -7.46
N CYS A 337 17.46 -32.04 -8.14
CA CYS A 337 16.66 -31.47 -9.24
C CYS A 337 16.38 -32.46 -10.37
N THR A 338 17.31 -33.38 -10.65
CA THR A 338 17.13 -34.47 -11.61
C THR A 338 16.00 -35.41 -11.18
N ARG A 339 15.95 -35.76 -9.89
CA ARG A 339 14.90 -36.61 -9.31
C ARG A 339 13.57 -35.88 -9.24
N SER A 340 13.54 -34.60 -8.83
CA SER A 340 12.32 -33.79 -8.80
C SER A 340 11.73 -33.61 -10.19
N ALA A 341 12.56 -33.29 -11.19
CA ALA A 341 12.15 -33.18 -12.58
C ALA A 341 11.58 -34.50 -13.12
N ALA A 342 12.28 -35.62 -12.90
CA ALA A 342 11.84 -36.94 -13.33
C ALA A 342 10.53 -37.37 -12.62
N ARG A 343 10.40 -37.09 -11.32
CA ARG A 343 9.20 -37.40 -10.52
C ARG A 343 7.96 -36.67 -11.05
N GLN A 344 8.11 -35.42 -11.50
CA GLN A 344 7.01 -34.65 -12.07
C GLN A 344 6.81 -34.88 -13.59
N GLY A 345 7.60 -35.77 -14.21
CA GLY A 345 7.45 -36.15 -15.61
C GLY A 345 8.08 -35.17 -16.61
N TYR A 346 9.00 -34.31 -16.19
CA TYR A 346 9.73 -33.43 -17.09
C TYR A 346 10.84 -34.17 -17.84
N GLY A 347 11.11 -33.76 -19.08
CA GLY A 347 12.17 -34.33 -19.91
C GLY A 347 13.57 -33.84 -19.54
N SER A 348 13.68 -32.70 -18.86
CA SER A 348 14.95 -32.14 -18.39
C SER A 348 14.78 -31.26 -17.15
N VAL A 349 15.88 -31.06 -16.41
CA VAL A 349 15.92 -30.14 -15.26
C VAL A 349 15.63 -28.70 -15.68
N GLU A 350 16.13 -28.27 -16.85
CA GLU A 350 15.88 -26.94 -17.38
C GLU A 350 14.39 -26.69 -17.63
N GLN A 351 13.70 -27.68 -18.21
CA GLN A 351 12.26 -27.61 -18.44
C GLN A 351 11.49 -27.48 -17.11
N TYR A 352 11.86 -28.25 -16.09
CA TYR A 352 11.30 -28.16 -14.73
C TYR A 352 11.52 -26.78 -14.10
N MET A 353 12.76 -26.29 -14.09
CA MET A 353 13.12 -25.00 -13.51
C MET A 353 12.39 -23.84 -14.20
N MET A 354 12.34 -23.85 -15.53
CA MET A 354 11.65 -22.84 -16.32
C MET A 354 10.14 -22.87 -16.06
N THR A 355 9.54 -24.06 -15.98
CA THR A 355 8.11 -24.20 -15.70
C THR A 355 7.78 -23.64 -14.32
N ASN A 356 8.47 -24.07 -13.27
CA ASN A 356 8.29 -23.54 -11.91
C ASN A 356 8.55 -22.04 -11.82
N THR A 357 9.50 -21.51 -12.58
CA THR A 357 9.76 -20.06 -12.62
C THR A 357 8.56 -19.31 -13.21
N ILE A 358 8.04 -19.75 -14.36
CA ILE A 358 6.89 -19.13 -15.02
C ILE A 358 5.66 -19.20 -14.11
N SER A 359 5.40 -20.39 -13.56
CA SER A 359 4.41 -20.69 -12.54
C SER A 359 4.41 -19.69 -11.39
N TRP A 360 5.52 -19.60 -10.66
CA TRP A 360 5.65 -18.68 -9.53
C TRP A 360 5.53 -17.21 -9.91
N VAL A 361 6.02 -16.80 -11.09
CA VAL A 361 5.84 -15.43 -11.59
C VAL A 361 4.36 -15.14 -11.83
N VAL A 362 3.62 -16.04 -12.47
CA VAL A 362 2.17 -15.90 -12.68
C VAL A 362 1.45 -15.84 -11.33
N ALA A 363 1.78 -16.75 -10.41
CA ALA A 363 1.21 -16.79 -9.07
C ALA A 363 1.40 -15.46 -8.32
N GLN A 364 2.63 -14.94 -8.30
CA GLN A 364 3.01 -13.74 -7.55
C GLN A 364 2.46 -12.46 -8.15
N VAL A 365 2.36 -12.36 -9.47
CA VAL A 365 1.92 -11.13 -10.12
C VAL A 365 0.40 -11.08 -10.25
N LEU A 366 -0.25 -12.22 -10.51
CA LEU A 366 -1.65 -12.26 -10.93
C LEU A 366 -2.60 -12.93 -9.93
N CYS A 367 -2.15 -13.86 -9.09
CA CYS A 367 -3.01 -14.57 -8.15
C CYS A 367 -2.92 -14.00 -6.74
N ILE A 368 -1.74 -14.09 -6.12
CA ILE A 368 -1.52 -13.79 -4.70
C ILE A 368 -1.90 -12.34 -4.33
N PRO A 369 -1.53 -11.29 -5.10
CA PRO A 369 -1.86 -9.91 -4.73
C PRO A 369 -3.36 -9.63 -4.69
N THR A 370 -4.18 -10.47 -5.32
CA THR A 370 -5.63 -10.29 -5.40
C THR A 370 -6.36 -10.62 -4.10
N VAL A 371 -5.72 -11.32 -3.15
CA VAL A 371 -6.31 -11.72 -1.87
C VAL A 371 -6.85 -10.50 -1.10
N HIS A 372 -6.02 -9.47 -0.89
CA HIS A 372 -6.43 -8.30 -0.10
C HIS A 372 -7.53 -7.47 -0.78
N PRO A 373 -7.43 -7.07 -2.07
CA PRO A 373 -8.50 -6.33 -2.74
C PRO A 373 -9.84 -7.09 -2.79
N LEU A 374 -9.82 -8.40 -3.06
CA LEU A 374 -11.04 -9.22 -3.05
C LEU A 374 -11.68 -9.26 -1.67
N LEU A 375 -10.87 -9.48 -0.63
CA LEU A 375 -11.35 -9.49 0.75
C LEU A 375 -11.90 -8.13 1.18
N LEU A 376 -11.21 -7.02 0.88
CA LEU A 376 -11.67 -5.68 1.22
C LEU A 376 -13.01 -5.35 0.55
N ARG A 377 -13.20 -5.75 -0.73
CA ARG A 377 -14.47 -5.60 -1.44
C ARG A 377 -15.57 -6.43 -0.81
N ALA A 378 -15.31 -7.68 -0.47
CA ALA A 378 -16.27 -8.55 0.23
C ALA A 378 -16.67 -7.96 1.59
N LEU A 379 -15.69 -7.50 2.39
CA LEU A 379 -15.95 -6.85 3.68
C LEU A 379 -16.76 -5.56 3.52
N LYS A 380 -16.47 -4.73 2.51
CA LYS A 380 -17.26 -3.52 2.22
C LYS A 380 -18.73 -3.83 1.95
N LEU A 381 -19.02 -4.95 1.28
CA LEU A 381 -20.39 -5.41 1.05
C LEU A 381 -21.07 -5.90 2.33
N ILE A 382 -20.34 -6.58 3.22
CA ILE A 382 -20.91 -7.18 4.44
C ILE A 382 -21.19 -6.15 5.54
N ILE A 383 -20.28 -5.19 5.73
CA ILE A 383 -20.29 -4.27 6.88
C ILE A 383 -21.65 -3.56 7.06
N PRO A 384 -22.32 -3.02 6.01
CA PRO A 384 -23.60 -2.35 6.17
C PRO A 384 -24.74 -3.26 6.65
N TYR A 385 -24.68 -4.57 6.38
CA TYR A 385 -25.74 -5.52 6.75
C TYR A 385 -25.52 -6.16 8.12
N ALA A 386 -24.28 -6.19 8.61
CA ALA A 386 -23.94 -6.78 9.89
C ALA A 386 -24.14 -5.79 11.05
N LYS A 387 -25.29 -5.89 11.75
CA LYS A 387 -25.62 -5.00 12.89
C LYS A 387 -24.69 -5.15 14.10
N THR A 388 -24.10 -6.33 14.30
CA THR A 388 -23.23 -6.62 15.45
C THR A 388 -21.82 -6.97 14.99
N LYS A 389 -20.82 -6.62 15.81
CA LYS A 389 -19.40 -6.93 15.55
C LYS A 389 -19.15 -8.45 15.41
N ALA A 390 -19.89 -9.25 16.15
CA ALA A 390 -19.81 -10.72 16.07
C ALA A 390 -20.26 -11.23 14.69
N VAL A 391 -21.42 -10.80 14.20
CA VAL A 391 -21.93 -11.17 12.87
C VAL A 391 -20.98 -10.69 11.77
N GLN A 392 -20.47 -9.47 11.89
CA GLN A 392 -19.48 -8.92 10.95
C GLN A 392 -18.21 -9.79 10.90
N THR A 393 -17.74 -10.26 12.05
CA THR A 393 -16.54 -11.12 12.14
C THR A 393 -16.80 -12.50 11.55
N ILE A 394 -17.94 -13.13 11.85
CA ILE A 394 -18.30 -14.45 11.31
C ILE A 394 -18.48 -14.40 9.80
N MET A 395 -19.23 -13.41 9.28
CA MET A 395 -19.40 -13.25 7.83
C MET A 395 -18.07 -12.88 7.14
N GLY A 396 -17.25 -12.03 7.77
CA GLY A 396 -15.91 -11.73 7.31
C GLY A 396 -15.02 -12.99 7.24
N LEU A 397 -15.16 -13.90 8.21
CA LEU A 397 -14.47 -15.19 8.23
C LEU A 397 -14.86 -16.09 7.08
N LEU A 398 -16.16 -16.25 6.87
CA LEU A 398 -16.66 -17.01 5.73
C LEU A 398 -16.14 -16.43 4.41
N CYS A 399 -16.19 -15.10 4.23
CA CYS A 399 -15.68 -14.46 3.02
C CYS A 399 -14.17 -14.59 2.87
N ALA A 400 -13.38 -14.49 3.94
CA ALA A 400 -11.94 -14.74 3.88
C ALA A 400 -11.65 -16.18 3.44
N VAL A 401 -12.33 -17.18 4.01
CA VAL A 401 -12.21 -18.58 3.60
C VAL A 401 -12.53 -18.74 2.11
N LEU A 402 -13.64 -18.17 1.64
CA LEU A 402 -14.05 -18.24 0.22
C LEU A 402 -13.04 -17.55 -0.71
N VAL A 403 -12.48 -16.40 -0.32
CA VAL A 403 -11.44 -15.71 -1.10
C VAL A 403 -10.17 -16.56 -1.20
N HIS A 404 -9.73 -17.18 -0.10
CA HIS A 404 -8.56 -18.06 -0.15
C HIS A 404 -8.82 -19.31 -0.98
N ILE A 405 -9.98 -19.97 -0.83
CA ILE A 405 -10.37 -21.10 -1.69
C ILE A 405 -10.31 -20.68 -3.15
N PHE A 406 -10.88 -19.52 -3.51
CA PHE A 406 -10.86 -19.02 -4.87
C PHE A 406 -9.43 -18.80 -5.39
N VAL A 407 -8.59 -18.07 -4.66
CA VAL A 407 -7.21 -17.77 -5.10
C VAL A 407 -6.36 -19.03 -5.22
N PHE A 408 -6.41 -19.94 -4.23
CA PHE A 408 -5.66 -21.20 -4.28
C PHE A 408 -6.20 -22.18 -5.34
N THR A 409 -7.49 -22.12 -5.66
CA THR A 409 -8.06 -22.87 -6.80
C THR A 409 -7.55 -22.32 -8.13
N CYS A 410 -7.55 -21.00 -8.31
CA CYS A 410 -6.98 -20.36 -9.50
C CYS A 410 -5.50 -20.72 -9.67
N LEU A 411 -4.73 -20.66 -8.58
CA LEU A 411 -3.34 -21.06 -8.55
C LEU A 411 -3.17 -22.52 -8.98
N GLY A 412 -3.82 -23.47 -8.29
CA GLY A 412 -3.72 -24.88 -8.62
C GLY A 412 -4.14 -25.22 -10.05
N ILE A 413 -5.16 -24.57 -10.62
CA ILE A 413 -5.59 -24.78 -12.00
C ILE A 413 -4.54 -24.29 -13.00
N VAL A 414 -4.03 -23.07 -12.82
CA VAL A 414 -3.01 -22.49 -13.72
C VAL A 414 -1.76 -23.37 -13.74
N GLU A 415 -1.32 -23.79 -12.56
CA GLU A 415 -0.14 -24.62 -12.36
C GLU A 415 -0.29 -26.02 -12.97
N ALA A 416 -1.43 -26.66 -12.74
CA ALA A 416 -1.73 -27.96 -13.31
C ALA A 416 -1.82 -27.92 -14.84
N LEU A 417 -2.44 -26.87 -15.41
CA LEU A 417 -2.55 -26.70 -16.86
C LEU A 417 -1.18 -26.49 -17.51
N LEU A 418 -0.33 -25.65 -16.90
CA LEU A 418 1.02 -25.39 -17.39
C LEU A 418 1.88 -26.65 -17.32
N THR A 419 1.87 -27.34 -16.18
CA THR A 419 2.64 -28.57 -15.97
C THR A 419 2.25 -29.66 -16.98
N VAL A 420 0.94 -29.89 -17.19
CA VAL A 420 0.47 -30.87 -18.19
C VAL A 420 0.84 -30.45 -19.61
N ALA A 421 0.71 -29.16 -19.95
CA ALA A 421 1.06 -28.64 -21.26
C ALA A 421 2.53 -28.91 -21.60
N VAL A 422 3.42 -28.66 -20.63
CA VAL A 422 4.88 -28.80 -20.79
C VAL A 422 5.31 -30.26 -20.79
N THR A 423 4.87 -31.06 -19.83
CA THR A 423 5.28 -32.48 -19.67
C THR A 423 4.71 -33.39 -20.75
N THR A 424 3.51 -33.11 -21.24
CA THR A 424 2.81 -33.99 -22.20
C THR A 424 2.58 -33.38 -23.59
N SER A 425 3.16 -32.20 -23.84
CA SER A 425 3.03 -31.44 -25.11
C SER A 425 1.56 -31.27 -25.54
N CYS A 426 0.70 -30.98 -24.57
CA CYS A 426 -0.74 -31.06 -24.74
C CYS A 426 -1.35 -29.70 -25.08
N LEU A 427 -1.75 -29.52 -26.35
CA LEU A 427 -2.20 -28.23 -26.87
C LEU A 427 -3.45 -27.68 -26.14
N TRP A 428 -4.41 -28.53 -25.76
CA TRP A 428 -5.61 -28.05 -25.06
C TRP A 428 -5.28 -27.53 -23.66
N SER A 429 -4.29 -28.09 -22.98
CA SER A 429 -3.85 -27.64 -21.66
C SER A 429 -3.13 -26.28 -21.77
N LEU A 430 -2.33 -26.09 -22.84
CA LEU A 430 -1.70 -24.80 -23.14
C LEU A 430 -2.73 -23.71 -23.45
N SER A 431 -3.76 -24.03 -24.23
CA SER A 431 -4.89 -23.12 -24.48
C SER A 431 -5.64 -22.78 -23.19
N GLY A 432 -5.89 -23.79 -22.34
CA GLY A 432 -6.50 -23.59 -21.02
C GLY A 432 -5.68 -22.68 -20.13
N PHE A 433 -4.36 -22.89 -20.05
CA PHE A 433 -3.43 -22.04 -19.31
C PHE A 433 -3.50 -20.59 -19.80
N SER A 434 -3.46 -20.39 -21.12
CA SER A 434 -3.51 -19.06 -21.75
C SER A 434 -4.82 -18.33 -21.43
N ILE A 435 -5.96 -19.04 -21.47
CA ILE A 435 -7.26 -18.48 -21.09
C ILE A 435 -7.27 -18.13 -19.59
N ALA A 436 -6.76 -19.00 -18.73
CA ALA A 436 -6.70 -18.76 -17.29
C ALA A 436 -5.85 -17.51 -16.95
N VAL A 437 -4.67 -17.37 -17.58
CA VAL A 437 -3.81 -16.18 -17.43
C VAL A 437 -4.53 -14.92 -17.92
N LEU A 438 -5.22 -14.98 -19.07
CA LEU A 438 -6.00 -13.85 -19.58
C LEU A 438 -7.10 -13.41 -18.60
N LEU A 439 -7.83 -14.37 -18.02
CA LEU A 439 -8.86 -14.09 -17.02
C LEU A 439 -8.27 -13.44 -15.76
N LEU A 440 -7.11 -13.92 -15.30
CA LEU A 440 -6.39 -13.34 -14.16
C LEU A 440 -5.84 -11.94 -14.45
N LEU A 441 -5.39 -11.67 -15.68
CA LEU A 441 -5.01 -10.33 -16.13
C LEU A 441 -6.20 -9.38 -16.12
N ILE A 442 -7.35 -9.81 -16.63
CA ILE A 442 -8.61 -9.04 -16.60
C ILE A 442 -9.03 -8.76 -15.15
N GLN A 443 -8.98 -9.78 -14.28
CA GLN A 443 -9.26 -9.62 -12.86
C GLN A 443 -8.32 -8.60 -12.22
N SER A 444 -7.01 -8.73 -12.45
CA SER A 444 -5.99 -7.81 -11.92
C SER A 444 -6.20 -6.38 -12.44
N TRP A 445 -6.58 -6.22 -13.71
CA TRP A 445 -6.97 -4.94 -14.28
C TRP A 445 -8.12 -4.28 -13.52
N PHE A 446 -9.19 -5.03 -13.25
CA PHE A 446 -10.34 -4.54 -12.48
C PHE A 446 -10.04 -4.32 -10.99
N LEU A 447 -9.07 -5.03 -10.42
CA LEU A 447 -8.69 -4.87 -9.02
C LEU A 447 -7.79 -3.65 -8.79
N PHE A 448 -6.81 -3.43 -9.67
CA PHE A 448 -5.72 -2.47 -9.41
C PHE A 448 -5.73 -1.23 -10.30
N PHE A 449 -6.20 -1.35 -11.55
CA PHE A 449 -5.99 -0.30 -12.56
C PHE A 449 -7.28 0.46 -12.91
N ARG A 450 -8.45 -0.16 -12.76
CA ARG A 450 -9.75 0.52 -12.95
C ARG A 450 -10.08 1.40 -11.74
N ARG A 451 -9.39 2.54 -11.59
CA ARG A 451 -9.86 3.61 -10.71
C ARG A 451 -11.05 4.31 -11.37
N PRO A 452 -12.18 4.53 -10.68
CA PRO A 452 -13.24 5.37 -11.22
C PRO A 452 -12.67 6.76 -11.50
N ARG A 453 -12.57 7.15 -12.77
CA ARG A 453 -12.22 8.53 -13.13
C ARG A 453 -13.31 9.42 -12.54
N LYS A 454 -12.91 10.42 -11.73
CA LYS A 454 -13.87 11.45 -11.34
C LYS A 454 -14.31 12.22 -12.59
N PRO A 455 -15.58 12.60 -12.69
CA PRO A 455 -15.99 13.58 -13.68
C PRO A 455 -15.16 14.85 -13.46
N ASP A 456 -14.63 15.39 -14.55
CA ASP A 456 -13.73 16.54 -14.53
C ASP A 456 -14.52 17.77 -14.09
N PHE A 457 -14.46 18.11 -12.79
CA PHE A 457 -15.22 19.23 -12.20
C PHE A 457 -14.79 20.61 -12.73
N ARG A 458 -13.70 20.67 -13.52
CA ARG A 458 -13.22 21.90 -14.16
C ARG A 458 -14.19 22.49 -15.19
N SER A 459 -15.26 21.78 -15.57
CA SER A 459 -16.28 22.33 -16.50
C SER A 459 -17.48 23.00 -15.83
N LEU A 460 -17.58 23.03 -14.49
CA LEU A 460 -18.75 23.57 -13.77
C LEU A 460 -18.55 24.96 -13.16
N SER A 461 -17.37 25.57 -13.32
CA SER A 461 -17.06 26.90 -12.79
C SER A 461 -16.83 27.95 -13.89
N ARG A 462 -17.50 27.83 -15.04
CA ARG A 462 -17.53 28.87 -16.08
C ARG A 462 -18.90 29.52 -16.19
#